data_AF-W9VVP5-F1
#
_entry.id   AF-W9VVP5-F1
#
_cell.length_a   1.000
_cell.length_b   1.000
_cell.length_c   1.000
_cell.angle_alpha   90.00
_cell.angle_beta   90.00
_cell.angle_gamma   90.00
#
_symmetry.space_group_name_H-M   'P 1'
#
loop_
_entity.id
_entity.type
_entity.pdbx_description
1 polymer ?
#
loop_
_entity_poly.entity_id
_entity_poly.type
_entity_poly.pdbx_seq_one_letter_code
_entity_poly.pdbx_strand_id
1 'polypeptide(L)'
;MNTGTMKKQVTYGVAAVAAVILVFLWLRWGPDSWDVQITGVTGDGRDVQYRIETVYTDSTDTLIFRNEDAGFLPPYFKFDSADLQSVASRVTRDCPQTPVTVNGYGFRISWLDMFPNATSIDAPEECLDAPSKDTAMVRGN
;
A
#
# COMPACT_ATOMS: atom_id res chain seq x y z
N MET A 1 2.84 27.72 46.76
CA MET A 1 2.11 27.20 45.58
C MET A 1 2.88 26.03 45.02
N ASN A 2 2.25 24.86 44.89
CA ASN A 2 2.91 23.58 44.63
C ASN A 2 3.25 23.46 43.13
N THR A 3 4.39 24.02 42.73
CA THR A 3 4.86 24.05 41.33
C THR A 3 5.09 22.65 40.75
N GLY A 4 5.38 21.67 41.60
CA GLY A 4 5.56 20.27 41.21
C GLY A 4 4.28 19.57 40.75
N THR A 5 3.14 19.82 41.40
CA THR A 5 1.84 19.23 41.00
C THR A 5 1.28 19.89 39.75
N MET A 6 1.47 21.20 39.59
CA MET A 6 1.01 21.94 38.41
C MET A 6 1.74 21.50 37.13
N LYS A 7 3.07 21.29 37.20
CA LYS A 7 3.85 20.76 36.08
C LYS A 7 3.40 19.36 35.68
N LYS A 8 3.17 18.46 36.65
CA LYS A 8 2.68 17.09 36.39
C LYS A 8 1.31 17.08 35.71
N GLN A 9 0.34 17.88 36.16
CA GLN A 9 -0.98 17.96 35.53
C GLN A 9 -0.91 18.46 34.08
N VAL A 10 -0.07 19.46 33.80
CA VAL A 10 0.17 19.93 32.42
C VAL A 10 0.82 18.83 31.58
N THR A 11 1.83 18.12 32.11
CA THR A 11 2.47 16.99 31.41
C THR A 11 1.47 15.88 31.09
N TYR A 12 0.61 15.48 32.03
CA TYR A 12 -0.44 14.49 31.77
C TYR A 12 -1.46 14.98 30.74
N GLY A 13 -1.85 16.25 30.78
CA GLY A 13 -2.74 16.85 29.78
C GLY A 13 -2.14 16.81 28.37
N VAL A 14 -0.88 17.21 28.22
CA VAL A 14 -0.17 17.13 26.93
C VAL A 14 0.00 15.68 26.47
N ALA A 15 0.35 14.76 27.37
CA ALA A 15 0.50 13.34 27.05
C ALA A 15 -0.83 12.72 26.60
N ALA A 16 -1.96 13.08 27.23
CA ALA A 16 -3.28 12.61 26.82
C ALA A 16 -3.65 13.13 25.42
N VAL A 17 -3.40 14.40 25.12
CA VAL A 17 -3.63 14.97 23.77
C VAL A 17 -2.74 14.30 22.74
N ALA A 18 -1.45 14.09 23.04
CA ALA A 18 -0.54 13.38 22.15
C ALA A 18 -0.99 11.94 21.89
N ALA A 19 -1.45 11.22 22.92
CA ALA A 19 -2.01 9.88 22.78
C ALA A 19 -3.24 9.86 21.88
N VAL A 20 -4.17 10.81 22.04
CA VAL A 20 -5.35 10.94 21.17
C VAL A 20 -4.93 11.21 19.72
N ILE A 21 -3.94 12.08 19.49
CA ILE A 21 -3.41 12.35 18.15
C ILE A 21 -2.79 11.07 17.56
N LEU A 22 -1.99 10.33 18.32
CA LEU A 22 -1.38 9.08 17.86
C LEU A 22 -2.43 8.03 17.52
N VAL A 23 -3.47 7.87 18.34
CA VAL A 23 -4.59 6.96 18.07
C VAL A 23 -5.33 7.40 16.80
N PHE A 24 -5.58 8.70 16.63
CA PHE A 24 -6.22 9.21 15.42
C PHE A 24 -5.37 8.96 14.17
N LEU A 25 -4.06 9.21 14.24
CA LEU A 25 -3.15 8.94 13.13
C LEU A 25 -3.09 7.44 12.79
N TRP A 26 -3.07 6.57 13.80
CA TRP A 26 -3.11 5.13 13.61
C TRP A 26 -4.45 4.66 13.03
N LEU A 27 -5.59 5.21 13.46
CA LEU A 27 -6.87 4.91 12.83
C LEU A 27 -6.95 5.44 11.40
N ARG A 28 -6.25 6.54 11.09
CA ARG A 28 -6.29 7.19 9.78
C ARG A 28 -5.35 6.57 8.74
N TRP A 29 -4.18 6.10 9.17
CA TRP A 29 -3.08 5.60 8.34
C TRP A 29 -2.45 4.33 8.91
N GLY A 30 -3.20 3.60 9.72
CA GLY A 30 -2.78 2.30 10.21
C GLY A 30 -2.55 1.33 9.06
N PRO A 31 -1.74 0.28 9.31
CA PRO A 31 -1.57 -0.80 8.36
C PRO A 31 -2.90 -1.51 8.14
N ASP A 32 -3.16 -1.85 6.89
CA ASP A 32 -4.35 -2.59 6.45
C ASP A 32 -3.93 -3.58 5.34
N SER A 33 -4.76 -4.59 5.11
CA SER A 33 -4.51 -5.67 4.17
C SER A 33 -5.79 -5.96 3.38
N TRP A 34 -5.68 -5.98 2.05
CA TRP A 34 -6.82 -6.20 1.17
C TRP A 34 -6.59 -7.43 0.30
N ASP A 35 -7.53 -8.37 0.34
CA ASP A 35 -7.56 -9.51 -0.56
C ASP A 35 -8.22 -9.09 -1.88
N VAL A 36 -7.41 -9.01 -2.93
CA VAL A 36 -7.79 -8.42 -4.21
C VAL A 36 -7.18 -9.19 -5.38
N GLN A 37 -7.72 -9.00 -6.56
CA GLN A 37 -7.15 -9.44 -7.82
C GLN A 37 -6.55 -8.21 -8.53
N ILE A 38 -5.29 -8.30 -8.97
CA ILE A 38 -4.65 -7.20 -9.71
C ILE A 38 -5.06 -7.27 -11.18
N THR A 39 -5.81 -6.26 -11.63
CA THR A 39 -6.33 -6.18 -12.99
C THR A 39 -5.43 -5.39 -13.92
N GLY A 40 -4.56 -4.53 -13.39
CA GLY A 40 -3.67 -3.72 -14.20
C GLY A 40 -2.71 -2.87 -13.40
N VAL A 41 -1.75 -2.31 -14.11
CA VAL A 41 -0.82 -1.30 -13.59
C VAL A 41 -0.70 -0.16 -14.58
N THR A 42 -0.64 1.07 -14.05
CA THR A 42 -0.41 2.27 -14.85
C THR A 42 0.68 3.10 -14.18
N GLY A 43 1.69 3.53 -14.94
CA GLY A 43 2.73 4.43 -14.46
C GLY A 43 3.59 4.87 -15.63
N ASP A 44 3.81 6.18 -15.77
CA ASP A 44 4.52 6.74 -16.91
C ASP A 44 6.04 6.88 -16.66
N GLY A 45 6.50 6.55 -15.45
CA GLY A 45 7.89 6.65 -15.01
C GLY A 45 8.45 8.09 -15.01
N ARG A 46 7.63 9.09 -15.36
CA ARG A 46 7.99 10.51 -15.48
C ARG A 46 7.40 11.31 -14.33
N ASP A 47 6.15 11.02 -14.00
CA ASP A 47 5.38 11.69 -12.96
C ASP A 47 5.14 10.74 -11.77
N VAL A 48 6.15 9.97 -11.32
CA VAL A 48 6.34 9.53 -9.90
C VAL A 48 5.15 8.77 -9.24
N GLN A 49 4.08 8.47 -9.99
CA GLN A 49 2.83 7.88 -9.52
C GLN A 49 2.68 6.48 -10.10
N TYR A 50 2.79 5.50 -9.23
CA TYR A 50 2.60 4.10 -9.52
C TYR A 50 1.17 3.73 -9.15
N ARG A 51 0.35 3.38 -10.15
CA ARG A 51 -1.03 2.93 -9.98
C ARG A 51 -1.12 1.42 -10.11
N ILE A 52 -1.72 0.79 -9.10
CA ILE A 52 -2.10 -0.62 -9.12
C ILE A 52 -3.63 -0.67 -9.06
N GLU A 53 -4.23 -1.24 -10.10
CA GLU A 53 -5.67 -1.38 -10.26
C GLU A 53 -6.07 -2.77 -9.80
N THR A 54 -7.04 -2.84 -8.89
CA THR A 54 -7.47 -4.10 -8.29
C THR A 54 -8.98 -4.18 -8.12
N VAL A 55 -9.48 -5.41 -8.02
CA VAL A 55 -10.88 -5.74 -7.72
C VAL A 55 -10.88 -6.62 -6.47
N TYR A 56 -11.78 -6.36 -5.53
CA TYR A 56 -11.90 -7.19 -4.34
C TYR A 56 -12.28 -8.64 -4.68
N THR A 57 -11.78 -9.61 -3.93
CA THR A 57 -12.09 -11.04 -4.19
C THR A 57 -13.50 -11.44 -3.77
N ASP A 58 -14.11 -10.70 -2.84
CA ASP A 58 -15.42 -10.98 -2.27
C ASP A 58 -16.55 -10.14 -2.88
N SER A 59 -16.22 -9.17 -3.74
CA SER A 59 -17.17 -8.21 -4.31
C SER A 59 -16.73 -7.73 -5.69
N THR A 60 -17.57 -6.95 -6.38
CA THR A 60 -17.23 -6.34 -7.67
C THR A 60 -16.59 -4.95 -7.51
N ASP A 61 -16.30 -4.54 -6.27
CA ASP A 61 -15.78 -3.22 -5.99
C ASP A 61 -14.31 -3.12 -6.41
N THR A 62 -13.93 -1.95 -6.91
CA THR A 62 -12.56 -1.67 -7.35
C THR A 62 -11.80 -0.90 -6.28
N LEU A 63 -10.54 -1.27 -6.09
CA LEU A 63 -9.61 -0.55 -5.24
C LEU A 63 -8.40 -0.17 -6.07
N ILE A 64 -8.06 1.12 -6.05
CA ILE A 64 -6.91 1.65 -6.77
C ILE A 64 -5.90 2.12 -5.73
N PHE A 65 -4.70 1.54 -5.78
CA PHE A 65 -3.57 2.03 -5.02
C PHE A 65 -2.80 3.06 -5.84
N ARG A 66 -2.44 4.18 -5.23
CA ARG A 66 -1.55 5.19 -5.82
C ARG A 66 -0.38 5.37 -4.88
N ASN A 67 0.73 4.74 -5.23
CA ASN A 67 2.00 5.00 -4.59
C ASN A 67 2.62 6.24 -5.24
N GLU A 68 2.79 7.29 -4.45
CA GLU A 68 3.57 8.46 -4.86
C GLU A 68 4.96 8.34 -4.25
N ASP A 69 5.99 8.26 -5.09
CA ASP A 69 7.38 8.34 -4.63
C ASP A 69 7.61 9.73 -4.03
N ALA A 70 8.03 9.79 -2.76
CA ALA A 70 8.25 11.07 -2.10
C ALA A 70 9.33 11.85 -2.88
N GLY A 71 9.03 13.10 -3.24
CA GLY A 71 9.90 13.98 -4.00
C GLY A 71 11.23 14.34 -3.30
N PHE A 72 11.62 15.62 -3.34
CA PHE A 72 12.99 16.07 -2.99
C PHE A 72 13.32 16.19 -1.48
N LEU A 73 12.51 15.67 -0.54
CA LEU A 73 12.78 15.74 0.92
C LEU A 73 12.18 14.52 1.67
N PRO A 74 12.81 13.93 2.70
CA PRO A 74 14.21 13.50 2.91
C PRO A 74 14.44 12.05 2.35
N PRO A 75 15.65 11.45 2.40
CA PRO A 75 16.16 10.48 1.42
C PRO A 75 15.67 9.01 1.58
N TYR A 76 14.50 8.78 2.17
CA TYR A 76 14.10 7.44 2.66
C TYR A 76 12.86 6.80 2.03
N PHE A 77 12.12 7.48 1.15
CA PHE A 77 10.86 6.97 0.59
C PHE A 77 10.88 6.84 -0.94
N LYS A 78 11.99 6.34 -1.49
CA LYS A 78 12.15 6.14 -2.94
C LYS A 78 12.23 4.69 -3.40
N PHE A 79 12.01 3.70 -2.53
CA PHE A 79 12.65 2.41 -2.77
C PHE A 79 11.78 1.26 -3.25
N ASP A 80 10.44 1.31 -3.16
CA ASP A 80 9.66 0.11 -3.48
C ASP A 80 8.50 0.32 -4.45
N SER A 81 8.13 1.55 -4.85
CA SER A 81 6.96 1.76 -5.72
C SER A 81 7.15 1.18 -7.14
N ALA A 82 8.33 1.36 -7.72
CA ALA A 82 8.68 0.79 -9.03
C ALA A 82 8.78 -0.74 -8.98
N ASP A 83 9.32 -1.29 -7.90
CA ASP A 83 9.45 -2.72 -7.69
C ASP A 83 8.07 -3.36 -7.46
N LEU A 84 7.22 -2.75 -6.63
CA LEU A 84 5.83 -3.15 -6.43
C LEU A 84 5.03 -3.08 -7.73
N GLN A 85 5.21 -2.05 -8.55
CA GLN A 85 4.58 -1.98 -9.86
C GLN A 85 5.07 -3.13 -10.76
N SER A 86 6.36 -3.45 -10.72
CA SER A 86 6.93 -4.56 -11.49
C SER A 86 6.40 -5.93 -11.04
N VAL A 87 6.21 -6.12 -9.74
CA VAL A 87 5.56 -7.31 -9.16
C VAL A 87 4.10 -7.39 -9.59
N ALA A 88 3.33 -6.31 -9.42
CA ALA A 88 1.94 -6.24 -9.86
C ALA A 88 1.80 -6.53 -11.36
N SER A 89 2.68 -5.98 -12.19
CA SER A 89 2.72 -6.25 -13.64
C SER A 89 2.95 -7.73 -13.95
N ARG A 90 3.87 -8.39 -13.23
CA ARG A 90 4.12 -9.83 -13.37
C ARG A 90 2.89 -10.64 -12.97
N VAL A 91 2.27 -10.35 -11.83
CA VAL A 91 1.05 -11.04 -11.37
C VAL A 91 -0.06 -10.92 -12.42
N THR A 92 -0.31 -9.72 -12.96
CA THR A 92 -1.33 -9.53 -14.01
C THR A 92 -1.02 -10.31 -15.28
N ARG A 93 0.25 -10.45 -15.67
CA ARG A 93 0.65 -11.17 -16.88
C ARG A 93 0.63 -12.68 -16.72
N ASP A 94 1.22 -13.17 -15.65
CA ASP A 94 1.53 -14.60 -15.47
C ASP A 94 0.45 -15.32 -14.66
N CYS A 95 -0.34 -14.58 -13.88
CA CYS A 95 -1.36 -15.08 -12.97
C CYS A 95 -2.63 -14.19 -12.94
N PRO A 96 -3.24 -13.84 -14.10
CA PRO A 96 -4.28 -12.82 -14.19
C PRO A 96 -5.54 -13.09 -13.36
N GLN A 97 -5.82 -14.34 -12.98
CA GLN A 97 -7.02 -14.75 -12.24
C GLN A 97 -6.75 -15.09 -10.77
N THR A 98 -5.55 -14.80 -10.29
CA THR A 98 -5.10 -15.23 -8.96
C THR A 98 -5.42 -14.16 -7.92
N PRO A 99 -6.07 -14.52 -6.80
CA PRO A 99 -6.22 -13.62 -5.67
C PRO A 99 -4.87 -13.39 -4.99
N VAL A 100 -4.61 -12.15 -4.61
CA VAL A 100 -3.39 -11.72 -3.90
C VAL A 100 -3.77 -10.85 -2.72
N THR A 101 -2.90 -10.80 -1.71
CA THR A 101 -3.08 -9.90 -0.58
C THR A 101 -2.19 -8.68 -0.79
N VAL A 102 -2.79 -7.50 -0.90
CA VAL A 102 -2.06 -6.24 -0.95
C VAL A 102 -2.04 -5.66 0.44
N ASN A 103 -0.85 -5.48 1.01
CA ASN A 103 -0.66 -4.79 2.28
C ASN A 103 -0.38 -3.32 2.03
N GLY A 104 -0.84 -2.44 2.90
CA GLY A 104 -0.61 -1.01 2.74
C GLY A 104 -1.19 -0.17 3.86
N TYR A 105 -1.39 1.11 3.58
CA TYR A 105 -1.97 2.04 4.54
C TYR A 105 -2.80 3.13 3.85
N GLY A 106 -3.69 3.71 4.64
CA GLY A 106 -4.56 4.80 4.23
C GLY A 106 -5.92 4.34 3.72
N PHE A 107 -6.72 5.31 3.30
CA PHE A 107 -8.12 5.08 2.92
C PHE A 107 -8.39 5.62 1.54
N ARG A 108 -9.29 4.92 0.83
CA ARG A 108 -9.89 5.43 -0.39
C ARG A 108 -10.97 6.46 -0.04
N ILE A 109 -10.73 7.72 -0.37
CA ILE A 109 -11.71 8.80 -0.23
C ILE A 109 -11.88 9.50 -1.58
N SER A 110 -12.95 9.15 -2.30
CA SER A 110 -13.21 9.62 -3.67
C SER A 110 -13.29 11.13 -3.82
N TRP A 111 -13.89 11.82 -2.86
CA TRP A 111 -14.11 13.27 -2.94
C TRP A 111 -12.89 14.13 -2.57
N LEU A 112 -11.87 13.54 -1.92
CA LEU A 112 -10.61 14.21 -1.58
C LEU A 112 -9.45 13.79 -2.51
N ASP A 113 -9.73 13.06 -3.59
CA ASP A 113 -8.73 12.42 -4.45
C ASP A 113 -7.68 11.60 -3.65
N MET A 114 -8.10 10.99 -2.53
CA MET A 114 -7.19 10.20 -1.68
C MET A 114 -7.30 8.72 -2.02
N PHE A 115 -6.14 8.09 -2.12
CA PHE A 115 -5.98 6.68 -2.43
C PHE A 115 -5.06 6.04 -1.38
N PRO A 116 -5.28 4.76 -1.06
CA PRO A 116 -4.33 4.01 -0.24
C PRO A 116 -2.99 3.85 -0.96
N ASN A 117 -1.92 3.68 -0.17
CA ASN A 117 -0.60 3.29 -0.65
C ASN A 117 -0.40 1.80 -0.38
N ALA A 118 0.13 1.07 -1.35
CA ALA A 118 0.56 -0.32 -1.19
C ALA A 118 2.00 -0.37 -0.66
N THR A 119 2.31 -1.30 0.22
CA THR A 119 3.66 -1.52 0.77
C THR A 119 4.21 -2.89 0.42
N SER A 120 3.34 -3.90 0.26
CA SER A 120 3.74 -5.22 -0.26
C SER A 120 2.60 -5.89 -1.00
N ILE A 121 2.94 -6.85 -1.85
CA ILE A 121 1.99 -7.70 -2.56
C ILE A 121 2.41 -9.14 -2.27
N ASP A 122 1.55 -9.85 -1.55
CA ASP A 122 1.73 -11.26 -1.26
C ASP A 122 0.90 -12.06 -2.28
N ALA A 123 1.60 -12.76 -3.16
CA ALA A 123 1.01 -13.61 -4.20
C ALA A 123 1.62 -15.02 -4.13
N PRO A 124 0.98 -16.03 -4.74
CA PRO A 124 1.57 -17.37 -4.82
C PRO A 124 2.97 -17.34 -5.46
N GLU A 125 3.88 -18.22 -5.01
CA GLU A 125 5.28 -18.24 -5.44
C GLU A 125 5.40 -18.35 -6.97
N GLU A 126 4.53 -19.14 -7.61
CA GLU A 126 4.50 -19.30 -9.07
C GLU A 126 4.19 -18.00 -9.85
N CYS A 127 3.63 -16.99 -9.18
CA CYS A 127 3.28 -15.68 -9.74
C CYS A 127 4.38 -14.63 -9.48
N LEU A 128 5.25 -14.87 -8.51
CA LEU A 128 6.37 -13.99 -8.14
C LEU A 128 7.68 -14.46 -8.76
N ASP A 129 7.83 -15.78 -8.95
CA ASP A 129 9.03 -16.39 -9.49
C ASP A 129 9.30 -15.97 -10.95
N ALA A 130 10.59 -15.86 -11.28
CA ALA A 130 10.99 -15.70 -12.66
C ALA A 130 10.50 -16.92 -13.46
N PRO A 131 9.92 -16.73 -14.67
CA PRO A 131 9.49 -17.85 -15.48
C PRO A 131 10.67 -18.78 -15.74
N SER A 132 10.61 -19.97 -15.14
CA SER A 132 11.59 -21.02 -15.38
C SER A 132 11.36 -21.58 -16.79
N LYS A 133 12.43 -22.08 -17.43
CA LYS A 133 12.35 -22.62 -18.80
C LYS A 133 11.32 -23.74 -18.94
N ASP A 134 11.02 -24.45 -17.86
CA ASP A 134 10.08 -25.56 -17.85
C ASP A 134 8.62 -25.08 -17.84
N THR A 135 8.30 -24.00 -17.12
CA THR A 135 6.95 -23.41 -17.09
C THR A 135 6.56 -22.82 -18.46
N ALA A 136 7.53 -22.29 -19.22
CA ALA A 136 7.31 -21.75 -20.56
C ALA A 136 6.95 -22.83 -21.59
N MET A 137 7.46 -24.05 -21.45
CA MET A 137 7.10 -25.17 -22.34
C MET A 137 5.68 -25.70 -22.07
N VAL A 138 5.19 -25.63 -20.83
CA VAL A 138 3.86 -26.13 -20.46
C VAL A 138 2.73 -25.23 -20.97
N ARG A 139 2.91 -23.90 -21.01
CA ARG A 139 1.89 -22.94 -21.50
C ARG A 139 1.86 -22.78 -23.03
N GLY A 140 2.74 -23.46 -23.76
CA GLY A 140 2.90 -23.34 -25.22
C GLY A 140 2.16 -24.39 -26.06
N ASN A 141 1.33 -25.25 -25.45
CA ASN A 141 0.55 -26.30 -26.13
C ASN A 141 -0.96 -26.11 -25.92
#